data_AF-A0A521Y526-F1
#
_entry.id   AF-A0A521Y526-F1
#
_cell.length_a   1.000
_cell.length_b   1.000
_cell.length_c   1.000
_cell.angle_alpha   90.00
_cell.angle_beta   90.00
_cell.angle_gamma   90.00
#
_symmetry.space_group_name_H-M   'P 1'
#
loop_
_entity.id
_entity.type
_entity.pdbx_description
1 polymer ?
#
loop_
_entity_poly.entity_id
_entity_poly.type
_entity_poly.pdbx_seq_one_letter_code
_entity_poly.pdbx_strand_id
1 'polypeptide(L)'
;MVVQRAKQNPSSWWVDSLFLLFILGGLFFILLGVRPLFVPDEGRYAEIAREMTVTHDYVTPYLNGIKYFEKPALFYWLGAAAIKLGGLQLWSIRSVNAFISLLGCLLTYVTARKLYGRLTGLLAALILGTSTLYFVMTHMVSLDLPVTVFFTASLYAFLLAYPQPMGIKRRAYFWGAAAAAALAVLTKGLIGIVFPAMIIGAWLKV
;
A
#
# COMPACT_ATOMS: atom_id res chain seq x y z
N MET A 1 0.15 23.23 -17.76
CA MET A 1 -0.85 22.40 -18.48
C MET A 1 -2.08 22.25 -17.57
N VAL A 2 -3.19 22.96 -17.87
CA VAL A 2 -4.41 22.89 -17.05
C VAL A 2 -5.11 21.59 -17.39
N VAL A 3 -4.99 20.58 -16.53
CA VAL A 3 -5.75 19.34 -16.61
C VAL A 3 -7.23 19.71 -16.50
N GLN A 4 -7.95 19.71 -17.62
CA GLN A 4 -9.39 19.99 -17.64
C GLN A 4 -10.12 18.93 -16.82
N ARG A 5 -10.77 19.34 -15.73
CA ARG A 5 -11.58 18.45 -14.90
C ARG A 5 -12.77 17.95 -15.74
N ALA A 6 -12.74 16.69 -16.14
CA ALA A 6 -13.91 16.02 -16.69
C ALA A 6 -15.10 16.18 -15.73
N LYS A 7 -16.29 16.55 -16.23
CA LYS A 7 -17.52 16.56 -15.42
C LYS A 7 -17.80 15.13 -14.96
N GLN A 8 -17.69 14.87 -13.66
CA GLN A 8 -17.88 13.52 -13.10
C GLN A 8 -19.27 13.39 -12.49
N ASN A 9 -19.95 12.28 -12.79
CA ASN A 9 -21.21 11.93 -12.14
C ASN A 9 -20.92 11.44 -10.71
N PRO A 10 -21.37 12.17 -9.66
CA PRO A 10 -20.99 11.90 -8.27
C PRO A 10 -21.48 10.55 -7.74
N SER A 11 -22.48 9.92 -8.36
CA SER A 11 -23.06 8.65 -7.90
C SER A 11 -22.27 7.39 -8.27
N SER A 12 -21.22 7.49 -9.11
CA SER A 12 -20.53 6.31 -9.67
C SER A 12 -19.32 5.80 -8.88
N TRP A 13 -18.76 6.58 -7.95
CA TRP A 13 -17.47 6.25 -7.35
C TRP A 13 -17.52 5.05 -6.39
N TRP A 14 -18.59 4.93 -5.62
CA TRP A 14 -18.77 3.81 -4.70
C TRP A 14 -19.05 2.52 -5.48
N VAL A 15 -19.85 2.58 -6.57
CA VAL A 15 -20.11 1.43 -7.45
C VAL A 15 -18.81 0.93 -8.08
N ASP A 16 -18.01 1.83 -8.65
CA ASP A 16 -16.71 1.50 -9.24
C ASP A 16 -15.75 0.94 -8.19
N SER A 17 -15.74 1.49 -6.98
CA SER A 17 -14.86 1.02 -5.90
C SER A 17 -15.28 -0.37 -5.42
N LEU A 18 -16.60 -0.63 -5.29
CA LEU A 18 -17.11 -1.96 -4.97
C LEU A 18 -16.81 -2.96 -6.08
N PHE A 19 -16.94 -2.55 -7.34
CA PHE A 19 -16.57 -3.38 -8.49
C PHE A 19 -15.08 -3.75 -8.45
N LEU A 20 -14.19 -2.78 -8.23
CA LEU A 20 -12.75 -3.03 -8.10
C LEU A 20 -12.44 -3.91 -6.89
N LEU A 21 -13.08 -3.66 -5.74
CA LEU A 21 -12.93 -4.48 -4.54
C LEU A 21 -13.36 -5.93 -4.79
N PHE A 22 -14.45 -6.14 -5.52
CA PHE A 22 -14.93 -7.48 -5.83
C PHE A 22 -13.99 -8.21 -6.79
N ILE A 23 -13.65 -7.60 -7.94
CA ILE A 23 -12.84 -8.24 -8.97
C ILE A 23 -11.39 -8.42 -8.51
N LEU A 24 -10.74 -7.35 -8.05
CA LEU A 24 -9.35 -7.43 -7.60
C LEU A 24 -9.23 -8.11 -6.24
N GLY A 25 -10.26 -8.03 -5.39
CA GLY A 25 -10.27 -8.76 -4.12
C GLY A 25 -10.36 -10.26 -4.37
N GLY A 26 -11.25 -10.70 -5.26
CA GLY A 26 -11.29 -12.08 -5.72
C GLY A 26 -9.93 -12.54 -6.27
N LEU A 27 -9.30 -11.72 -7.12
CA LEU A 27 -7.99 -12.02 -7.70
C LEU A 27 -6.85 -12.09 -6.67
N PHE A 28 -6.79 -11.15 -5.72
CA PHE A 28 -5.68 -11.04 -4.77
C PHE A 28 -5.80 -11.98 -3.58
N PHE A 29 -7.01 -12.42 -3.24
CA PHE A 29 -7.22 -13.34 -2.13
C PHE A 29 -7.29 -14.82 -2.58
N ILE A 30 -7.21 -15.08 -3.88
CA ILE A 30 -7.23 -16.45 -4.39
C ILE A 30 -5.95 -17.19 -4.00
N LEU A 31 -6.10 -18.43 -3.54
CA LEU A 31 -4.99 -19.36 -3.28
C LEU A 31 -3.86 -18.85 -2.34
N LEU A 32 -4.09 -17.81 -1.51
CA LEU A 32 -3.06 -17.26 -0.63
C LEU A 32 -2.41 -18.30 0.30
N GLY A 33 -3.15 -19.34 0.69
CA GLY A 33 -2.66 -20.38 1.60
C GLY A 33 -2.07 -21.63 0.95
N VAL A 34 -2.03 -21.73 -0.38
CA VAL A 34 -1.85 -23.04 -1.06
C VAL A 34 -0.39 -23.47 -1.17
N ARG A 35 0.55 -22.52 -1.20
CA ARG A 35 2.00 -22.81 -1.30
C ARG A 35 2.74 -22.53 0.02
N PRO A 36 3.83 -23.27 0.32
CA PRO A 36 4.73 -22.95 1.42
C PRO A 36 5.34 -21.54 1.32
N LEU A 37 5.89 -21.05 2.43
CA LEU A 37 6.60 -19.76 2.46
C LEU A 37 7.92 -19.87 1.68
N PHE A 38 8.21 -18.86 0.88
CA PHE A 38 9.46 -18.76 0.13
C PHE A 38 10.59 -18.23 1.03
N VAL A 39 11.75 -18.90 0.99
CA VAL A 39 12.94 -18.54 1.77
C VAL A 39 13.86 -17.66 0.92
N PRO A 40 14.46 -16.58 1.48
CA PRO A 40 14.48 -16.25 2.91
C PRO A 40 13.42 -15.24 3.36
N ASP A 41 12.78 -14.49 2.46
CA ASP A 41 12.03 -13.31 2.86
C ASP A 41 10.69 -13.63 3.53
N GLU A 42 9.88 -14.53 2.95
CA GLU A 42 8.55 -14.78 3.51
C GLU A 42 8.61 -15.44 4.88
N GLY A 43 9.49 -16.43 5.02
CA GLY A 43 9.71 -17.11 6.29
C GLY A 43 10.18 -16.15 7.38
N ARG A 44 11.11 -15.25 7.04
CA ARG A 44 11.67 -14.28 7.99
C ARG A 44 10.61 -13.33 8.53
N TYR A 45 9.84 -12.69 7.65
CA TYR A 45 8.86 -11.69 8.08
C TYR A 45 7.64 -12.33 8.74
N ALA A 46 7.26 -13.55 8.33
CA ALA A 46 6.22 -14.32 9.01
C ALA A 46 6.66 -14.73 10.42
N GLU A 47 7.90 -15.17 10.61
CA GLU A 47 8.39 -15.59 11.92
C GLU A 47 8.50 -14.43 12.89
N ILE A 48 9.02 -13.27 12.46
CA ILE A 48 9.07 -12.06 13.30
C ILE A 48 7.65 -11.66 13.75
N ALA A 49 6.67 -11.68 12.84
CA ALA A 49 5.28 -11.39 13.20
C ALA A 49 4.70 -12.42 14.18
N ARG A 50 5.03 -13.71 14.02
CA ARG A 50 4.63 -14.78 14.95
C ARG A 50 5.25 -14.59 16.34
N GLU A 51 6.55 -14.28 16.41
CA GLU A 51 7.24 -14.01 17.68
C GLU A 51 6.64 -12.80 18.40
N MET A 52 6.38 -11.68 17.71
CA MET A 52 5.67 -10.54 18.31
C MET A 52 4.29 -10.92 18.84
N THR A 53 3.58 -11.80 18.13
CA THR A 53 2.25 -12.26 18.55
C THR A 53 2.32 -13.09 19.83
N VAL A 54 3.31 -13.97 19.96
CA VAL A 54 3.45 -14.85 21.14
C VAL A 54 4.05 -14.11 22.34
N THR A 55 5.09 -13.31 22.13
CA THR A 55 5.80 -12.58 23.19
C THR A 55 5.04 -11.37 23.69
N HIS A 56 4.11 -10.83 22.90
CA HIS A 56 3.44 -9.55 23.13
C HIS A 56 4.41 -8.35 23.18
N ASP A 57 5.67 -8.53 22.78
CA ASP A 57 6.61 -7.44 22.55
C ASP A 57 6.47 -6.95 21.09
N TYR A 58 5.75 -5.84 20.92
CA TYR A 58 5.58 -5.19 19.62
C TYR A 58 6.62 -4.10 19.37
N VAL A 59 7.59 -3.91 20.26
CA VAL A 59 8.63 -2.88 20.13
C VAL A 59 9.92 -3.52 19.62
N THR A 60 10.33 -4.65 20.20
CA THR A 60 11.58 -5.31 19.86
C THR A 60 11.34 -6.49 18.91
N PRO A 61 11.64 -6.38 17.61
CA PRO A 61 11.59 -7.53 16.70
C PRO A 61 12.66 -8.58 17.04
N TYR A 62 12.25 -9.83 17.05
CA TYR A 62 13.12 -11.00 17.16
C TYR A 62 12.92 -11.93 15.96
N LEU A 63 14.01 -12.55 15.51
CA LEU A 63 14.03 -13.61 14.51
C LEU A 63 14.78 -14.80 15.10
N ASN A 64 14.06 -15.89 15.35
CA ASN A 64 14.52 -17.06 16.09
C ASN A 64 15.12 -16.68 17.45
N GLY A 65 14.47 -15.77 18.18
CA GLY A 65 14.93 -15.30 19.49
C GLY A 65 16.13 -14.34 19.47
N ILE A 66 16.63 -13.95 18.29
CA ILE A 66 17.71 -12.97 18.14
C ILE A 66 17.13 -11.62 17.72
N LYS A 67 17.56 -10.52 18.35
CA LYS A 67 17.10 -9.16 18.01
C LYS A 67 17.37 -8.83 16.54
N TYR A 68 16.36 -8.35 15.83
CA TYR A 68 16.40 -8.07 14.39
C TYR A 68 16.09 -6.60 14.07
N PHE A 69 17.09 -5.72 14.08
CA PHE A 69 16.90 -4.27 13.86
C PHE A 69 17.17 -3.79 12.42
N GLU A 70 16.96 -4.66 11.43
CA GLU A 70 17.22 -4.36 10.02
C GLU A 70 16.09 -3.61 9.32
N LYS A 71 14.86 -3.70 9.85
CA LYS A 71 13.66 -3.11 9.26
C LYS A 71 12.73 -2.52 10.32
N PRO A 72 12.02 -1.42 10.01
CA PRO A 72 11.01 -0.86 10.91
C PRO A 72 9.77 -1.77 11.07
N ALA A 73 8.98 -1.51 12.12
CA ALA A 73 8.06 -2.50 12.66
C ALA A 73 6.67 -2.58 11.99
N LEU A 74 6.27 -1.67 11.11
CA LEU A 74 4.88 -1.58 10.63
C LEU A 74 4.39 -2.89 10.00
N PHE A 75 5.20 -3.50 9.14
CA PHE A 75 4.79 -4.75 8.51
C PHE A 75 4.64 -5.89 9.50
N TYR A 76 5.47 -5.93 10.54
CA TYR A 76 5.37 -6.92 11.61
C TYR A 76 4.11 -6.73 12.44
N TRP A 77 3.73 -5.47 12.72
CA TRP A 77 2.46 -5.16 13.39
C TRP A 77 1.25 -5.60 12.57
N LEU A 78 1.26 -5.32 11.26
CA LEU A 78 0.19 -5.76 10.36
C LEU A 78 0.14 -7.29 10.25
N GLY A 79 1.30 -7.95 10.19
CA GLY A 79 1.40 -9.41 10.21
C GLY A 79 0.86 -10.02 11.50
N ALA A 80 1.25 -9.46 12.66
CA ALA A 80 0.78 -9.93 13.96
C ALA A 80 -0.73 -9.71 14.11
N ALA A 81 -1.27 -8.58 13.64
CA ALA A 81 -2.71 -8.34 13.59
C ALA A 81 -3.43 -9.37 12.70
N ALA A 82 -2.88 -9.68 11.53
CA ALA A 82 -3.44 -10.68 10.64
C ALA A 82 -3.40 -12.09 11.25
N ILE A 83 -2.32 -12.45 11.96
CA ILE A 83 -2.22 -13.72 12.69
C ILE A 83 -3.26 -13.77 13.83
N LYS A 84 -3.47 -12.69 14.57
CA LYS A 84 -4.51 -12.64 15.63
C LYS A 84 -5.92 -12.81 15.09
N LEU A 85 -6.22 -12.25 13.92
CA LEU A 85 -7.56 -12.30 13.32
C LEU A 85 -7.82 -13.58 12.52
N GLY A 86 -6.83 -14.06 11.76
CA GLY A 86 -6.95 -15.19 10.86
C GLY A 86 -6.32 -16.49 11.36
N GLY A 87 -5.65 -16.46 12.51
CA GLY A 87 -4.86 -17.56 13.02
C GLY A 87 -3.45 -17.62 12.42
N LEU A 88 -2.63 -18.53 12.95
CA LEU A 88 -1.29 -18.81 12.44
C LEU A 88 -1.39 -19.68 11.17
N GLN A 89 -1.77 -19.05 10.06
CA GLN A 89 -1.96 -19.69 8.76
C GLN A 89 -1.24 -18.92 7.65
N LEU A 90 -0.87 -19.62 6.58
CA LEU A 90 -0.16 -19.05 5.42
C LEU A 90 -0.96 -17.94 4.73
N TRP A 91 -2.28 -18.12 4.64
CA TRP A 91 -3.15 -17.12 4.02
C TRP A 91 -3.26 -15.85 4.86
N SER A 92 -3.23 -15.98 6.19
CA SER A 92 -3.40 -14.85 7.11
C SER A 92 -2.25 -13.87 6.97
N ILE A 93 -0.99 -14.34 6.97
CA ILE A 93 0.16 -13.45 6.81
C ILE A 93 0.22 -12.80 5.42
N ARG A 94 -0.11 -13.54 4.35
CA ARG A 94 -0.15 -12.99 2.99
C ARG A 94 -1.32 -12.04 2.75
N SER A 95 -2.39 -12.15 3.54
CA SER A 95 -3.55 -11.24 3.45
C SER A 95 -3.17 -9.77 3.67
N VAL A 96 -2.11 -9.50 4.45
CA VAL A 96 -1.57 -8.15 4.65
C VAL A 96 -1.26 -7.48 3.32
N ASN A 97 -0.51 -8.16 2.45
CA ASN A 97 -0.15 -7.65 1.14
C ASN A 97 -1.36 -7.64 0.19
N ALA A 98 -2.27 -8.61 0.27
CA ALA A 98 -3.53 -8.57 -0.47
C ALA A 98 -4.37 -7.31 -0.15
N PHE A 99 -4.54 -6.97 1.12
CA PHE A 99 -5.27 -5.75 1.53
C PHE A 99 -4.55 -4.47 1.10
N ILE A 100 -3.23 -4.40 1.26
CA ILE A 100 -2.47 -3.21 0.85
C ILE A 100 -2.45 -3.05 -0.67
N SER A 101 -2.40 -4.16 -1.42
CA SER A 101 -2.54 -4.14 -2.87
C SER A 101 -3.88 -3.59 -3.33
N LEU A 102 -4.98 -3.98 -2.67
CA LEU A 102 -6.30 -3.40 -2.93
C LEU A 102 -6.31 -1.91 -2.68
N LEU A 103 -5.74 -1.47 -1.54
CA LEU A 103 -5.60 -0.05 -1.23
C LEU A 103 -4.84 0.69 -2.34
N GLY A 104 -3.72 0.15 -2.82
CA GLY A 104 -2.96 0.76 -3.92
C GLY A 104 -3.74 0.89 -5.23
N CYS A 105 -4.54 -0.13 -5.57
CA CYS A 105 -5.41 -0.08 -6.75
C CYS A 105 -6.52 0.98 -6.59
N LEU A 106 -7.14 1.06 -5.41
CA LEU A 106 -8.17 2.06 -5.11
C LEU A 106 -7.62 3.48 -5.12
N LEU A 107 -6.43 3.70 -4.55
CA LEU A 107 -5.75 5.00 -4.58
C LEU A 107 -5.40 5.42 -6.01
N THR A 108 -4.95 4.46 -6.83
CA THR A 108 -4.68 4.67 -8.26
C THR A 108 -5.97 5.05 -9.00
N TYR A 109 -7.05 4.31 -8.77
CA TYR A 109 -8.38 4.62 -9.31
C TYR A 109 -8.83 6.04 -8.95
N VAL A 110 -8.83 6.40 -7.66
CA VAL A 110 -9.30 7.70 -7.19
C VAL A 110 -8.47 8.84 -7.78
N THR A 111 -7.15 8.66 -7.84
CA THR A 111 -6.23 9.70 -8.34
C THR A 111 -6.36 9.87 -9.85
N ALA A 112 -6.25 8.79 -10.62
CA ALA A 112 -6.39 8.82 -12.07
C ALA A 112 -7.80 9.26 -12.49
N ARG A 113 -8.85 8.86 -11.75
CA ARG A 113 -10.20 9.37 -11.97
C ARG A 113 -10.26 10.87 -11.83
N LYS A 114 -9.72 11.45 -10.74
CA LYS A 114 -9.74 12.91 -10.50
C LYS A 114 -8.98 13.70 -11.57
N LEU A 115 -7.91 13.12 -12.12
CA LEU A 115 -7.05 13.77 -13.11
C LEU A 115 -7.59 13.62 -14.54
N TYR A 116 -8.00 12.42 -14.92
CA TYR A 116 -8.24 12.07 -16.33
C TYR A 116 -9.65 11.53 -16.61
N GLY A 117 -10.48 11.34 -15.59
CA GLY A 117 -11.86 10.87 -15.72
C GLY A 117 -12.07 9.40 -15.38
N ARG A 118 -13.35 8.99 -15.31
CA ARG A 118 -13.79 7.70 -14.75
C ARG A 118 -13.16 6.48 -15.44
N LEU A 119 -13.21 6.45 -16.78
CA LEU A 119 -12.70 5.31 -17.55
C LEU A 119 -11.20 5.11 -17.34
N THR A 120 -10.41 6.19 -17.43
CA THR A 120 -8.96 6.15 -17.17
C THR A 120 -8.66 5.68 -15.76
N GLY A 121 -9.45 6.11 -14.77
CA GLY A 121 -9.33 5.62 -13.39
C GLY A 121 -9.51 4.11 -13.29
N LEU A 122 -10.60 3.58 -13.87
CA LEU A 122 -10.90 2.14 -13.85
C LEU A 122 -9.79 1.34 -14.55
N LEU A 123 -9.41 1.76 -15.76
CA LEU A 123 -8.37 1.10 -16.53
C LEU A 123 -7.02 1.13 -15.80
N ALA A 124 -6.62 2.26 -15.23
CA ALA A 124 -5.36 2.36 -14.49
C ALA A 124 -5.30 1.39 -13.29
N ALA A 125 -6.38 1.27 -12.52
CA ALA A 125 -6.43 0.36 -11.39
C ALA A 125 -6.45 -1.11 -11.82
N LEU A 126 -7.21 -1.45 -12.88
CA LEU A 126 -7.24 -2.80 -13.44
C LEU A 126 -5.88 -3.19 -14.01
N ILE A 127 -5.25 -2.33 -14.81
CA ILE A 127 -3.91 -2.57 -15.39
C ILE A 127 -2.87 -2.74 -14.29
N LEU A 128 -2.89 -1.89 -13.26
CA LEU A 128 -1.99 -2.03 -12.11
C LEU A 128 -2.21 -3.39 -11.43
N GLY A 129 -3.46 -3.71 -11.09
CA GLY A 129 -3.79 -4.93 -10.35
C GLY A 129 -3.54 -6.22 -11.12
N THR A 130 -3.69 -6.21 -12.45
CA THR A 130 -3.41 -7.38 -13.30
C THR A 130 -1.97 -7.43 -13.81
N SER A 131 -1.16 -6.39 -13.57
CA SER A 131 0.26 -6.43 -13.92
C SER A 131 0.96 -7.55 -13.16
N THR A 132 1.80 -8.31 -13.86
CA THR A 132 2.41 -9.53 -13.33
C THR A 132 3.20 -9.27 -12.06
N LEU A 133 4.02 -8.21 -12.03
CA LEU A 133 4.83 -7.89 -10.87
C LEU A 133 3.97 -7.54 -9.65
N TYR A 134 2.95 -6.69 -9.82
CA TYR A 134 2.07 -6.30 -8.71
C TYR A 134 1.29 -7.49 -8.17
N PHE A 135 0.76 -8.34 -9.05
CA PHE A 135 0.06 -9.57 -8.66
C PHE A 135 0.97 -10.54 -7.90
N VAL A 136 2.19 -10.78 -8.38
CA VAL A 136 3.15 -11.65 -7.69
C VAL A 136 3.50 -11.08 -6.32
N MET A 137 3.81 -9.77 -6.25
CA MET A 137 4.13 -9.12 -4.98
C MET A 137 2.97 -9.15 -3.98
N THR A 138 1.73 -9.14 -4.48
CA THR A 138 0.51 -9.29 -3.66
C THR A 138 0.46 -10.63 -2.93
N HIS A 139 0.96 -11.69 -3.56
CA HIS A 139 1.00 -13.04 -3.00
C HIS A 139 2.31 -13.36 -2.26
N MET A 140 3.21 -12.39 -2.15
CA MET A 140 4.47 -12.53 -1.44
C MET A 140 4.39 -11.86 -0.07
N VAL A 141 4.94 -12.48 0.98
CA VAL A 141 5.17 -11.80 2.27
C VAL A 141 6.45 -10.96 2.12
N SER A 142 6.31 -9.72 1.65
CA SER A 142 7.42 -8.78 1.43
C SER A 142 7.05 -7.36 1.83
N LEU A 143 8.05 -6.60 2.26
CA LEU A 143 7.97 -5.18 2.59
C LEU A 143 7.83 -4.27 1.35
N ASP A 144 8.17 -4.80 0.17
CA ASP A 144 8.30 -4.02 -1.07
C ASP A 144 6.97 -3.48 -1.58
N LEU A 145 5.91 -4.28 -1.45
CA LEU A 145 4.60 -3.89 -1.88
C LEU A 145 3.97 -2.82 -0.96
N PRO A 146 3.97 -2.99 0.38
CA PRO A 146 3.52 -1.93 1.28
C PRO A 146 4.24 -0.60 1.09
N VAL A 147 5.58 -0.63 0.99
CA VAL A 147 6.33 0.61 0.77
C VAL A 147 5.99 1.22 -0.58
N THR A 148 5.81 0.41 -1.64
CA THR A 148 5.38 0.90 -2.97
C THR A 148 4.04 1.60 -2.90
N VAL A 149 3.05 1.03 -2.20
CA VAL A 149 1.71 1.61 -2.07
C VAL A 149 1.74 2.91 -1.26
N PHE A 150 2.40 2.93 -0.09
CA PHE A 150 2.47 4.13 0.74
C PHE A 150 3.31 5.25 0.10
N PHE A 151 4.41 4.90 -0.55
CA PHE A 151 5.20 5.81 -1.36
C PHE A 151 4.34 6.45 -2.46
N THR A 152 3.61 5.63 -3.20
CA THR A 152 2.77 6.09 -4.31
C THR A 152 1.62 6.95 -3.79
N ALA A 153 1.02 6.58 -2.64
CA ALA A 153 0.00 7.37 -1.96
C ALA A 153 0.52 8.77 -1.60
N SER A 154 1.78 8.88 -1.16
CA SER A 154 2.42 10.18 -0.89
C SER A 154 2.50 11.04 -2.14
N LEU A 155 2.96 10.47 -3.26
CA LEU A 155 3.04 11.18 -4.54
C LEU A 155 1.67 11.56 -5.09
N TYR A 156 0.68 10.68 -5.01
CA TYR A 156 -0.69 10.96 -5.42
C TYR A 156 -1.32 12.09 -4.61
N ALA A 157 -1.13 12.07 -3.29
CA ALA A 157 -1.62 13.13 -2.41
C ALA A 157 -0.97 14.48 -2.76
N PHE A 158 0.34 14.51 -2.99
CA PHE A 158 1.03 15.72 -3.50
C PHE A 158 0.44 16.21 -4.83
N LEU A 159 0.29 15.31 -5.81
CA LEU A 159 -0.22 15.63 -7.15
C LEU A 159 -1.63 16.21 -7.10
N LEU A 160 -2.48 15.69 -6.21
CA LEU A 160 -3.84 16.21 -5.97
C LEU A 160 -3.86 17.52 -5.18
N ALA A 161 -2.85 17.79 -4.35
CA ALA A 161 -2.71 19.03 -3.58
C ALA A 161 -2.26 20.21 -4.45
N TYR A 162 -1.34 19.97 -5.36
CA TYR A 162 -0.67 21.01 -6.16
C TYR A 162 -1.62 22.00 -6.86
N PRO A 163 -2.65 21.55 -7.62
CA PRO A 163 -3.54 22.47 -8.32
C PRO A 163 -4.63 23.09 -7.44
N GLN A 164 -4.69 22.76 -6.13
CA GLN A 164 -5.74 23.29 -5.25
C GLN A 164 -5.38 24.69 -4.76
N PRO A 165 -6.37 25.59 -4.61
CA PRO A 165 -6.15 26.86 -3.94
C PRO A 165 -5.76 26.64 -2.47
N MET A 166 -5.16 27.66 -1.86
CA MET A 166 -4.87 27.63 -0.42
C MET A 166 -6.18 27.43 0.36
N GLY A 167 -6.19 26.45 1.26
CA GLY A 167 -7.38 26.11 2.03
C GLY A 167 -7.29 24.74 2.67
N ILE A 168 -8.36 24.34 3.36
CA ILE A 168 -8.40 23.10 4.15
C ILE A 168 -8.17 21.85 3.29
N LYS A 169 -8.72 21.82 2.06
CA LYS A 169 -8.57 20.69 1.14
C LYS A 169 -7.12 20.47 0.72
N ARG A 170 -6.40 21.54 0.39
CA ARG A 170 -4.97 21.47 0.04
C ARG A 170 -4.13 20.98 1.21
N ARG A 171 -4.39 21.51 2.42
CA ARG A 171 -3.71 21.08 3.65
C ARG A 171 -3.96 19.61 3.95
N ALA A 172 -5.20 19.14 3.80
CA ALA A 172 -5.55 17.73 4.03
C ALA A 172 -4.78 16.79 3.09
N TYR A 173 -4.60 17.15 1.81
CA TYR A 173 -3.78 16.35 0.91
C TYR A 173 -2.29 16.36 1.31
N PHE A 174 -1.72 17.48 1.72
CA PHE A 174 -0.33 17.48 2.20
C PHE A 174 -0.13 16.69 3.48
N TRP A 175 -1.08 16.74 4.43
CA TRP A 175 -1.06 15.87 5.60
C TRP A 175 -1.19 14.39 5.21
N GLY A 176 -2.05 14.08 4.23
CA GLY A 176 -2.14 12.74 3.65
C GLY A 176 -0.82 12.29 3.02
N ALA A 177 -0.12 13.18 2.32
CA ALA A 177 1.19 12.89 1.74
C ALA A 177 2.23 12.59 2.82
N ALA A 178 2.31 13.45 3.85
CA ALA A 178 3.23 13.26 4.97
C ALA A 178 2.93 11.97 5.76
N ALA A 179 1.66 11.67 6.02
CA ALA A 179 1.25 10.44 6.70
C ALA A 179 1.62 9.20 5.88
N ALA A 180 1.38 9.22 4.56
CA ALA A 180 1.76 8.13 3.67
C ALA A 180 3.29 7.94 3.61
N ALA A 181 4.06 9.03 3.53
CA ALA A 181 5.53 8.96 3.61
C ALA A 181 5.99 8.40 4.96
N ALA A 182 5.37 8.78 6.07
CA ALA A 182 5.68 8.23 7.40
C ALA A 182 5.40 6.72 7.46
N LEU A 183 4.28 6.24 6.91
CA LEU A 183 3.97 4.81 6.81
C LEU A 183 4.98 4.06 5.93
N ALA A 184 5.42 4.66 4.82
CA ALA A 184 6.48 4.11 3.98
C ALA A 184 7.80 4.01 4.75
N VAL A 185 8.15 5.03 5.54
CA VAL A 185 9.34 5.03 6.41
C VAL A 185 9.23 3.94 7.48
N LEU A 186 8.08 3.82 8.12
CA LEU A 186 7.76 2.77 9.09
C LEU A 186 7.69 1.36 8.48
N THR A 187 7.74 1.22 7.16
CA THR A 187 7.81 -0.07 6.46
C THR A 187 9.25 -0.46 6.10
N LYS A 188 10.00 0.44 5.44
CA LYS A 188 11.30 0.10 4.83
C LYS A 188 12.38 1.17 5.02
N GLY A 189 12.21 2.06 6.00
CA GLY A 189 13.20 3.07 6.39
C GLY A 189 13.20 4.32 5.51
N LEU A 190 14.30 5.07 5.52
CA LEU A 190 14.39 6.42 4.94
C LEU A 190 14.01 6.52 3.45
N ILE A 191 14.05 5.41 2.71
CA ILE A 191 13.60 5.37 1.32
C ILE A 191 12.16 5.88 1.15
N GLY A 192 11.31 5.70 2.18
CA GLY A 192 9.91 6.12 2.17
C GLY A 192 9.68 7.63 2.17
N ILE A 193 10.71 8.44 2.50
CA ILE A 193 10.64 9.91 2.49
C ILE A 193 11.65 10.54 1.53
N VAL A 194 12.85 9.99 1.45
CA VAL A 194 13.95 10.55 0.62
C VAL A 194 13.54 10.59 -0.85
N PHE A 195 13.06 9.46 -1.39
CA PHE A 195 12.71 9.37 -2.80
C PHE A 195 11.45 10.18 -3.17
N PRO A 196 10.33 10.14 -2.41
CA PRO A 196 9.21 11.03 -2.70
C PRO A 196 9.61 12.51 -2.66
N ALA A 197 10.40 12.93 -1.67
CA ALA A 197 10.88 14.31 -1.59
C ALA A 197 11.78 14.69 -2.78
N MET A 198 12.68 13.80 -3.20
CA MET A 198 13.54 14.00 -4.37
C MET A 198 12.71 14.11 -5.66
N ILE A 199 11.75 13.21 -5.87
CA ILE A 199 10.88 13.23 -7.07
C ILE A 199 10.07 14.51 -7.11
N ILE A 200 9.44 14.89 -5.99
CA ILE A 200 8.67 16.14 -5.87
C ILE A 200 9.57 17.35 -6.13
N GLY A 201 10.75 17.39 -5.52
CA GLY A 201 11.71 18.48 -5.65
C GLY A 201 12.24 18.63 -7.08
N ALA A 202 12.51 17.51 -7.77
CA ALA A 202 12.91 17.53 -9.17
C ALA A 202 11.76 17.99 -10.08
N TRP A 203 10.54 17.51 -9.84
CA TRP A 203 9.36 17.90 -10.61
C TRP A 203 9.02 19.39 -10.50
N LEU A 204 9.19 19.99 -9.32
CA LEU A 204 8.93 21.42 -9.11
C LEU A 204 9.93 22.35 -9.82
N LYS A 205 11.06 21.82 -10.32
CA LYS A 205 12.05 22.61 -11.07
C LYS A 205 11.75 22.66 -12.58
N VAL A 206 10.80 21.87 -13.06
CA VAL A 206 10.36 21.80 -14.47
C VAL A 206 9.12 22.64 -14.65
#